data_AF-A0AAE6K940-F1
#
_entry.id   AF-A0AAE6K940-F1
#
_cell.length_a   1.000
_cell.length_b   1.000
_cell.length_c   1.000
_cell.angle_alpha   90.00
_cell.angle_beta   90.00
_cell.angle_gamma   90.00
#
_symmetry.space_group_name_H-M   'P 1'
#
loop_
_entity.id
_entity.type
_entity.pdbx_description
1 polymer ?
#
loop_
_entity_poly.entity_id
_entity_poly.type
_entity_poly.pdbx_seq_one_letter_code
_entity_poly.pdbx_strand_id
1 'polypeptide(L)'
;MENRAIINEIYRTIMKAGIIPLSWGINTFKATWYRGMPTLKFHVNGFMHKGDVAVCLNRGTDLYDIFLFGKNDHVTFMEGIGCEELVSALDSAIETDDPTSKEYGIKVRKFLFETLKEL
;
A
#
# COMPACT_ATOMS: atom_id res chain seq x y z
N MET A 1 20.66 -1.47 13.33
CA MET A 1 20.82 -0.37 12.36
C MET A 1 20.29 -0.76 10.98
N GLU A 2 20.68 -1.93 10.47
CA GLU A 2 20.28 -2.46 9.15
C GLU A 2 18.75 -2.50 8.92
N ASN A 3 17.95 -2.99 9.88
CA ASN A 3 16.49 -3.02 9.72
C ASN A 3 15.88 -1.63 9.52
N ARG A 4 16.40 -0.61 10.22
CA ARG A 4 15.90 0.76 10.06
C ARG A 4 16.23 1.30 8.67
N ALA A 5 17.37 0.91 8.10
CA ALA A 5 17.73 1.27 6.73
C ALA A 5 16.77 0.62 5.72
N ILE A 6 16.48 -0.67 5.86
CA ILE A 6 15.51 -1.39 5.00
C ILE A 6 14.12 -0.75 5.09
N ILE A 7 13.61 -0.48 6.28
CA ILE A 7 12.30 0.16 6.43
C ILE A 7 12.28 1.56 5.81
N ASN A 8 13.36 2.33 5.97
CA ASN A 8 13.47 3.64 5.34
C ASN A 8 13.53 3.54 3.81
N GLU A 9 14.13 2.48 3.26
CA GLU A 9 14.15 2.23 1.82
C GLU A 9 12.75 1.92 1.30
N ILE A 10 12.03 0.98 1.93
CA ILE A 10 10.63 0.69 1.58
C ILE A 10 9.79 1.96 1.60
N TYR A 11 9.89 2.74 2.69
CA TYR A 11 9.18 4.02 2.82
C TYR A 11 9.55 4.99 1.69
N ARG A 12 10.84 5.16 1.37
CA ARG A 12 11.29 6.06 0.31
C ARG A 12 10.81 5.61 -1.05
N THR A 13 10.87 4.32 -1.36
CA THR A 13 10.41 3.77 -2.64
C THR A 13 8.93 4.07 -2.84
N ILE A 14 8.10 3.83 -1.81
CA ILE A 14 6.67 4.17 -1.84
C ILE A 14 6.47 5.67 -2.00
N MET A 15 7.01 6.48 -1.10
CA MET A 15 6.71 7.93 -1.07
C MET A 15 7.31 8.71 -2.25
N LYS A 16 8.34 8.18 -2.91
CA LYS A 16 8.92 8.79 -4.13
C LYS A 16 7.93 8.80 -5.30
N ALA A 17 6.89 7.95 -5.27
CA ALA A 17 5.82 7.95 -6.28
C ALA A 17 4.85 9.14 -6.17
N GLY A 18 5.04 10.04 -5.19
CA GLY A 18 4.34 11.31 -5.14
C GLY A 18 2.85 11.15 -4.85
N ILE A 19 2.00 11.54 -5.81
CA ILE A 19 0.55 11.59 -5.62
C ILE A 19 -0.12 10.22 -5.48
N ILE A 20 0.53 9.15 -5.95
CA ILE A 20 -0.04 7.80 -5.93
C ILE A 20 -0.26 7.32 -4.47
N PRO A 21 0.78 7.26 -3.60
CA PRO A 21 0.55 6.93 -2.19
C PRO A 21 -0.41 7.87 -1.44
N LEU A 22 -0.61 9.10 -1.92
CA LEU A 22 -1.55 10.04 -1.30
C LEU A 22 -3.01 9.64 -1.57
N SER A 23 -3.32 9.03 -2.72
CA SER A 23 -4.69 8.58 -3.02
C SER A 23 -5.12 7.41 -2.13
N TRP A 24 -4.17 6.62 -1.62
CA TRP A 24 -4.46 5.46 -0.76
C TRP A 24 -5.02 5.83 0.62
N GLY A 25 -5.02 7.12 0.99
CA GLY A 25 -5.48 7.57 2.30
C GLY A 25 -4.64 6.97 3.44
N ILE A 26 -3.31 6.91 3.25
CA ILE A 26 -2.40 6.30 4.22
C ILE A 26 -2.51 6.99 5.58
N ASN A 27 -2.67 6.20 6.63
CA ASN A 27 -2.46 6.65 7.99
C ASN A 27 -1.50 5.70 8.73
N THR A 28 -0.70 6.27 9.63
CA THR A 28 0.27 5.57 10.49
C THR A 28 1.32 4.71 9.77
N PHE A 29 2.60 5.07 9.90
CA PHE A 29 3.69 4.18 9.48
C PHE A 29 4.33 3.52 10.70
N LYS A 30 4.56 2.21 10.62
CA LYS A 30 5.19 1.43 11.69
C LYS A 30 6.24 0.48 11.13
N ALA A 31 7.47 0.65 11.60
CA ALA A 31 8.52 -0.35 11.45
C ALA A 31 8.21 -1.55 12.35
N THR A 32 8.15 -2.75 11.79
CA THR A 32 7.84 -4.00 12.52
C THR A 32 8.54 -5.19 11.89
N TRP A 33 8.29 -6.38 12.43
CA TRP A 33 8.56 -7.66 11.79
C TRP A 33 7.26 -8.38 11.51
N TYR A 34 7.18 -9.05 10.37
CA TYR A 34 6.08 -9.95 10.03
C TYR A 34 6.64 -11.19 9.34
N ARG A 35 6.25 -12.37 9.84
CA ARG A 35 6.77 -13.68 9.36
C ARG A 35 8.31 -13.75 9.27
N GLY A 36 8.99 -13.14 10.24
CA GLY A 36 10.46 -13.14 10.28
C GLY A 36 11.14 -12.19 9.27
N MET A 37 10.39 -11.34 8.58
CA MET A 37 10.93 -10.34 7.66
C MET A 37 10.82 -8.92 8.23
N PRO A 38 11.76 -8.01 7.93
CA PRO A 38 11.60 -6.59 8.23
C PRO A 38 10.45 -6.02 7.41
N THR A 39 9.55 -5.31 8.07
CA THR A 39 8.26 -4.91 7.50
C THR A 39 7.95 -3.44 7.77
N LEU A 40 7.56 -2.70 6.73
CA LEU A 40 6.86 -1.42 6.88
C LEU A 40 5.36 -1.71 6.87
N LYS A 41 4.70 -1.49 8.01
CA LYS A 41 3.26 -1.62 8.15
C LYS A 41 2.61 -0.25 8.15
N PHE A 42 1.50 -0.10 7.43
CA PHE A 42 0.68 1.11 7.42
C PHE A 42 -0.78 0.78 7.17
N HIS A 43 -1.67 1.71 7.49
CA HIS A 43 -3.11 1.55 7.22
C HIS A 43 -3.51 2.40 6.02
N VAL A 44 -4.45 1.91 5.23
CA VAL A 44 -4.98 2.60 4.05
C VAL A 44 -6.51 2.62 4.04
N ASN A 45 -7.06 3.59 3.32
CA ASN A 45 -8.49 3.74 3.10
C ASN A 45 -8.80 3.88 1.60
N GLY A 46 -8.15 3.07 0.78
CA GLY A 46 -8.34 3.07 -0.68
C GLY A 46 -9.69 2.47 -1.10
N PHE A 47 -9.98 2.55 -2.39
CA PHE A 47 -11.25 2.00 -2.91
C PHE A 47 -11.28 0.47 -2.95
N MET A 48 -10.16 -0.19 -3.26
CA MET A 48 -10.07 -1.65 -3.36
C MET A 48 -9.76 -2.30 -2.02
N HIS A 49 -8.91 -1.67 -1.21
CA HIS A 49 -8.56 -2.17 0.12
C HIS A 49 -8.66 -1.09 1.19
N LYS A 50 -9.29 -1.48 2.32
CA LYS A 50 -9.37 -0.68 3.54
C LYS A 50 -8.90 -1.54 4.70
N GLY A 51 -7.83 -1.14 5.35
CA GLY A 51 -7.20 -1.94 6.39
C GLY A 51 -5.70 -1.77 6.43
N ASP A 52 -5.04 -2.66 7.17
CA ASP A 52 -3.60 -2.65 7.26
C ASP A 52 -2.96 -3.28 6.02
N VAL A 53 -1.77 -2.79 5.69
CA VAL A 53 -0.87 -3.30 4.66
C VAL A 53 0.49 -3.51 5.30
N ALA A 54 1.11 -4.66 5.02
CA ALA A 54 2.49 -4.95 5.41
C ALA A 54 3.33 -5.21 4.15
N VAL A 55 4.33 -4.38 3.94
CA VAL A 55 5.36 -4.56 2.91
C VAL A 55 6.61 -5.11 3.59
N CYS A 56 6.97 -6.34 3.25
CA CYS A 56 8.04 -7.10 3.87
C CYS A 56 9.17 -7.30 2.87
N LEU A 57 10.43 -7.11 3.27
CA LEU A 57 11.56 -7.46 2.42
C LEU A 57 12.03 -8.89 2.73
N ASN A 58 11.89 -9.78 1.75
CA ASN A 58 12.47 -11.11 1.80
C ASN A 58 13.96 -11.04 1.45
N ARG A 59 14.80 -11.04 2.47
CA ARG A 59 16.26 -10.93 2.31
C ARG A 59 16.91 -12.11 1.58
N GLY A 60 16.23 -13.26 1.49
CA GLY A 60 16.75 -14.42 0.76
C GLY A 60 16.63 -14.27 -0.75
N THR A 61 15.64 -13.51 -1.22
CA THR A 61 15.34 -13.29 -2.64
C THR A 61 15.58 -11.84 -3.09
N ASP A 62 15.73 -10.92 -2.15
CA ASP A 62 15.78 -9.46 -2.38
C ASP A 62 14.51 -8.91 -3.05
N LEU A 63 13.36 -9.53 -2.74
CA LEU A 63 12.04 -9.17 -3.26
C LEU A 63 11.07 -8.82 -2.14
N TYR A 64 10.00 -8.11 -2.49
CA TYR A 64 8.96 -7.71 -1.55
C TYR A 64 7.81 -8.69 -1.49
N ASP A 65 7.37 -8.95 -0.27
CA ASP A 65 6.16 -9.69 0.05
C ASP A 65 5.13 -8.73 0.66
N ILE A 66 3.93 -8.70 0.09
CA ILE A 66 2.90 -7.73 0.43
C ILE A 66 1.68 -8.46 0.99
N PHE A 67 1.22 -8.03 2.18
CA PHE A 67 0.06 -8.58 2.85
C PHE A 67 -0.98 -7.49 3.09
N LEU A 68 -2.22 -7.72 2.64
CA LEU A 68 -3.36 -6.84 2.85
C LEU A 68 -4.29 -7.50 3.87
N PHE A 69 -4.43 -6.90 5.05
CA PHE A 69 -5.27 -7.42 6.14
C PHE A 69 -6.68 -6.85 5.99
N GLY A 70 -7.58 -7.69 5.45
CA GLY A 70 -9.00 -7.37 5.26
C GLY A 70 -9.85 -7.63 6.50
N LYS A 71 -11.17 -7.59 6.32
CA LYS A 71 -12.13 -7.93 7.38
C LYS A 71 -12.15 -9.43 7.65
N ASN A 72 -12.54 -9.82 8.86
CA ASN A 72 -12.70 -11.22 9.28
C ASN A 72 -11.44 -12.08 9.11
N ASP A 73 -10.27 -11.51 9.43
CA ASP A 73 -8.97 -12.18 9.34
C ASP A 73 -8.56 -12.64 7.92
N HIS A 74 -9.27 -12.19 6.87
CA HIS A 74 -8.87 -12.44 5.49
C HIS A 74 -7.58 -11.69 5.16
N VAL A 75 -6.59 -12.39 4.58
CA VAL A 75 -5.34 -11.79 4.14
C VAL A 75 -5.12 -12.07 2.66
N THR A 76 -5.09 -11.03 1.84
CA THR A 76 -4.61 -11.12 0.46
C THR A 76 -3.08 -11.02 0.48
N PHE A 77 -2.41 -11.84 -0.32
CA PHE A 77 -0.97 -11.96 -0.33
C PHE A 77 -0.41 -11.91 -1.75
N MET A 78 0.70 -11.18 -1.93
CA MET A 78 1.50 -11.12 -3.15
C MET A 78 2.96 -11.35 -2.77
N GLU A 79 3.64 -12.27 -3.46
CA GLU A 79 5.03 -12.67 -3.19
C GLU A 79 5.95 -12.24 -4.34
N GLY A 80 7.21 -11.97 -4.02
CA GLY A 80 8.25 -11.85 -5.05
C GLY A 80 8.15 -10.59 -5.90
N ILE A 81 7.65 -9.49 -5.35
CA ILE A 81 7.47 -8.22 -6.06
C ILE A 81 8.80 -7.49 -6.16
N GLY A 82 9.19 -7.11 -7.38
CA GLY A 82 10.41 -6.33 -7.62
C GLY A 82 10.30 -4.88 -7.14
N CYS A 83 11.44 -4.21 -6.94
CA CYS A 83 11.46 -2.81 -6.51
C CYS A 83 10.81 -1.85 -7.51
N GLU A 84 10.88 -2.14 -8.80
CA GLU A 84 10.26 -1.36 -9.87
C GLU A 84 8.73 -1.55 -9.92
N GLU A 85 8.24 -2.68 -9.42
CA GLU A 85 6.83 -3.07 -9.44
C GLU A 85 6.10 -2.76 -8.12
N LEU A 86 6.85 -2.46 -7.05
CA LEU A 86 6.29 -2.30 -5.71
C LEU A 86 5.13 -1.30 -5.66
N VAL A 87 5.30 -0.14 -6.30
CA VAL A 87 4.29 0.91 -6.28
C VAL A 87 3.07 0.54 -7.11
N SER A 88 3.24 -0.03 -8.30
CA SER A 88 2.12 -0.43 -9.17
C SER A 88 1.34 -1.61 -8.62
N ALA A 89 2.03 -2.56 -7.96
CA ALA A 89 1.39 -3.67 -7.24
C ALA A 89 0.55 -3.16 -6.07
N LEU A 90 1.08 -2.22 -5.28
CA LEU A 90 0.33 -1.58 -4.19
C LEU A 90 -0.86 -0.77 -4.70
N ASP A 91 -0.68 0.04 -5.75
CA ASP A 91 -1.74 0.89 -6.30
C ASP A 91 -2.91 0.05 -6.85
N SER A 92 -2.58 -1.01 -7.60
CA SER A 92 -3.56 -1.98 -8.10
C SER A 92 -4.34 -2.66 -6.97
N ALA A 93 -3.64 -3.04 -5.89
CA ALA A 93 -4.24 -3.76 -4.78
C ALA A 93 -5.04 -2.86 -3.81
N ILE A 94 -4.68 -1.58 -3.71
CA ILE A 94 -5.24 -0.66 -2.72
C ILE A 94 -6.30 0.27 -3.33
N GLU A 95 -6.07 0.77 -4.54
CA GLU A 95 -6.83 1.89 -5.09
C GLU A 95 -7.58 1.54 -6.37
N THR A 96 -6.87 1.12 -7.43
CA THR A 96 -7.47 0.74 -8.72
C THR A 96 -6.46 0.01 -9.61
N ASP A 97 -6.91 -1.01 -10.33
CA ASP A 97 -6.16 -1.68 -11.39
C ASP A 97 -6.37 -1.05 -12.78
N ASP A 98 -7.37 -0.17 -12.92
CA ASP A 98 -7.62 0.61 -14.12
C ASP A 98 -7.89 2.10 -13.78
N PRO A 99 -6.83 2.93 -13.68
CA PRO A 99 -6.97 4.36 -13.41
C PRO A 99 -7.61 5.14 -14.56
N THR A 100 -7.73 4.54 -15.75
CA THR A 100 -8.35 5.16 -16.93
C THR A 100 -9.84 4.86 -17.04
N SER A 101 -10.34 3.89 -16.25
CA SER A 101 -11.72 3.48 -16.29
C SER A 101 -12.68 4.63 -15.95
N LYS A 102 -13.81 4.65 -16.66
CA LYS A 102 -14.91 5.58 -16.36
C LYS A 102 -15.46 5.34 -14.95
N GLU A 103 -15.48 4.09 -14.49
CA GLU A 103 -15.95 3.72 -13.16
C GLU A 103 -15.07 4.33 -12.07
N TYR A 104 -13.75 4.19 -12.16
CA TYR A 104 -12.83 4.80 -11.22
C TYR A 104 -13.02 6.33 -11.17
N GLY A 105 -13.11 6.99 -12.33
CA GLY A 105 -13.40 8.42 -12.39
C GLY A 105 -14.72 8.83 -11.73
N ILE A 106 -15.76 7.98 -11.76
CA ILE A 106 -17.02 8.21 -11.05
C ILE A 106 -16.83 8.06 -9.53
N LYS A 107 -16.13 7.00 -9.08
CA LYS A 107 -15.84 6.77 -7.65
C LYS A 107 -15.08 7.95 -7.03
N VAL A 108 -14.02 8.41 -7.69
CA VAL A 108 -13.22 9.57 -7.26
C VAL A 108 -14.08 10.83 -7.15
N ARG A 109 -14.86 11.16 -8.20
CA ARG A 109 -15.73 12.35 -8.14
C ARG A 109 -16.74 12.26 -7.02
N LYS A 110 -17.40 11.11 -6.84
CA LYS A 110 -18.37 10.90 -5.76
C LYS A 110 -17.72 11.10 -4.39
N PHE A 111 -16.56 10.52 -4.16
CA PHE A 111 -15.80 10.68 -2.92
C PHE A 111 -15.45 12.15 -2.64
N LEU A 112 -14.97 12.89 -3.64
CA LEU A 112 -14.68 14.32 -3.51
C LEU A 112 -15.94 15.14 -3.21
N PHE A 113 -17.05 14.87 -3.90
CA PHE A 113 -18.32 15.54 -3.64
C PHE A 113 -18.87 15.29 -2.24
N GLU A 114 -18.70 14.08 -1.70
CA GLU A 114 -19.13 13.74 -0.35
C GLU A 114 -18.24 14.42 0.69
N THR A 115 -16.92 14.34 0.54
CA THR A 115 -15.96 14.95 1.48
C THR A 115 -16.06 16.48 1.51
N LEU A 116 -16.24 17.13 0.35
CA LEU A 116 -16.33 18.60 0.27
C LEU A 116 -17.65 19.17 0.81
N LYS A 117 -18.71 18.35 0.96
CA LYS A 117 -19.98 18.79 1.59
C LYS A 117 -19.89 18.86 3.11
N GLU A 118 -18.90 18.22 3.70
CA GLU A 118 -18.69 18.15 5.14
C GLU A 118 -17.72 19.24 5.65
N LEU A 119 -17.17 20.05 4.75
CA LEU A 119 -16.27 21.19 5.02
C LEU A 119 -17.01 22.52 4.93
#